data_AF-A0A6L8U218-F1
#
_entry.id   AF-A0A6L8U218-F1
#
_cell.length_a   1.000
_cell.length_b   1.000
_cell.length_c   1.000
_cell.angle_alpha   90.00
_cell.angle_beta   90.00
_cell.angle_gamma   90.00
#
_symmetry.space_group_name_H-M   'P 1'
#
loop_
_entity.id
_entity.type
_entity.pdbx_description
1 polymer ?
#
loop_
_entity_poly.entity_id
_entity_poly.type
_entity_poly.pdbx_seq_one_letter_code
_entity_poly.pdbx_strand_id
1 'polypeptide(L)'
;MNKRLILKAAAFCLTLIIAASCSQADQGNSGSHKGDNKKSDGRKSRPVDYVNPFIGTQYFGHTYPGASLPWALVHVSPDCHTTGWTYAAGYTWADNTIMGFSHTHYSGVGMTSGGDILFQPTVGNKLQITPGTADNPDEGYRSTFDHSEETAYPGYYSVVLRDYNIKVELTSTRRVAFHRYTFPETTNANIIIDLGHQIGTAPQPDDSHIMIASDRRIEGYRNSPTGKVFFCAEFSKPFLYYGTFDLGRSTPESGSGIFPYKSGETGKRIGAFVNYSTSENERITACVALSYVSLEGARKNLEAEKGDGDFDRVRKEALETWNDELSRIEIEGAGPEQKEIFYTALYRSLLSQYIYQDVDGKYFGMDGKVHEAADYDFYGSFSCWDTYRSQHPLLTIVAPERVNDFLKSIEAKIRDFGWLPAQHFANIYRESMVG
;
A
#
# COMPACT_ATOMS: atom_id res chain seq x y z
N MET A 1 -14.06 32.59 -65.17
CA MET A 1 -13.02 33.64 -65.33
C MET A 1 -11.64 32.99 -65.47
N ASN A 2 -10.61 33.77 -65.85
CA ASN A 2 -9.24 33.30 -66.16
C ASN A 2 -8.51 32.74 -64.91
N LYS A 3 -7.83 31.59 -64.98
CA LYS A 3 -6.45 31.26 -65.46
C LYS A 3 -5.30 31.79 -64.55
N ARG A 4 -4.38 30.86 -64.20
CA ARG A 4 -2.87 30.90 -64.13
C ARG A 4 -2.19 32.23 -63.71
N LEU A 5 -1.08 32.30 -62.96
CA LEU A 5 0.26 31.63 -63.02
C LEU A 5 0.95 31.90 -61.63
N ILE A 6 2.21 31.63 -61.20
CA ILE A 6 3.56 31.23 -61.67
C ILE A 6 4.15 30.36 -60.49
N LEU A 7 4.83 29.21 -60.66
CA LEU A 7 6.29 28.97 -60.87
C LEU A 7 7.23 29.91 -60.05
N LYS A 8 8.38 29.53 -59.47
CA LYS A 8 9.36 28.41 -59.64
C LYS A 8 10.02 28.08 -58.27
N ALA A 9 10.34 26.82 -57.94
CA ALA A 9 11.65 26.13 -58.11
C ALA A 9 12.83 26.79 -57.34
N ALA A 10 13.47 26.16 -56.33
CA ALA A 10 14.53 25.11 -56.41
C ALA A 10 15.91 25.69 -55.97
N ALA A 11 16.93 24.97 -55.49
CA ALA A 11 17.05 23.63 -54.87
C ALA A 11 18.51 23.45 -54.31
N PHE A 12 18.75 22.40 -53.49
CA PHE A 12 20.09 21.96 -52.97
C PHE A 12 20.78 22.99 -52.02
N CYS A 13 21.75 22.64 -51.16
CA CYS A 13 22.68 21.50 -51.16
C CYS A 13 22.99 20.94 -49.73
N LEU A 14 23.96 20.03 -49.63
CA LEU A 14 24.31 19.22 -48.46
C LEU A 14 25.58 19.72 -47.71
N THR A 15 25.76 19.26 -46.47
CA THR A 15 27.04 19.18 -45.69
C THR A 15 27.80 20.46 -45.33
N LEU A 16 28.05 20.66 -44.03
CA LEU A 16 29.39 20.39 -43.48
C LEU A 16 29.33 20.03 -41.97
N ILE A 17 30.40 19.43 -41.45
CA ILE A 17 30.60 19.09 -40.03
C ILE A 17 31.63 20.06 -39.44
N ILE A 18 31.37 20.59 -38.24
CA ILE A 18 32.41 21.10 -37.34
C ILE A 18 32.12 20.57 -35.93
N ALA A 19 33.10 19.90 -35.32
CA ALA A 19 33.05 19.53 -33.92
C ALA A 19 33.59 20.69 -33.06
N ALA A 20 32.87 21.03 -31.99
CA ALA A 20 33.31 22.03 -31.01
C ALA A 20 33.50 21.34 -29.64
N SER A 21 34.71 20.85 -29.40
CA SER A 21 35.12 20.37 -28.08
C SER A 21 35.25 21.55 -27.11
N CYS A 22 34.45 21.57 -26.05
CA CYS A 22 34.65 22.51 -24.94
C CYS A 22 34.89 21.72 -23.65
N SER A 23 36.14 21.70 -23.22
CA SER A 23 36.56 21.11 -21.95
C SER A 23 36.63 22.18 -20.87
N GLN A 24 35.80 22.06 -19.84
CA GLN A 24 36.10 22.62 -18.53
C GLN A 24 35.74 21.58 -17.47
N ALA A 25 36.65 21.39 -16.52
CA ALA A 25 36.47 20.46 -15.43
C ALA A 25 35.65 21.11 -14.31
N ASP A 26 34.87 20.29 -13.62
CA ASP A 26 34.55 20.56 -12.21
C ASP A 26 35.01 19.35 -11.37
N GLN A 27 35.28 19.59 -10.09
CA GLN A 27 36.00 18.64 -9.26
C GLN A 27 35.07 17.58 -8.64
N GLY A 28 35.61 16.38 -8.46
CA GLY A 28 34.83 15.23 -8.04
C GLY A 28 34.39 15.31 -6.57
N ASN A 29 33.10 15.02 -6.34
CA ASN A 29 32.65 14.42 -5.09
C ASN A 29 31.86 13.15 -5.40
N SER A 30 32.53 12.15 -5.98
CA SER A 30 32.00 10.79 -6.11
C SER A 30 31.95 10.15 -4.72
N GLY A 31 30.88 10.44 -3.99
CA GLY A 31 30.55 9.86 -2.69
C GLY A 31 30.37 8.34 -2.81
N SER A 32 31.48 7.60 -2.76
CA SER A 32 31.46 6.14 -2.79
C SER A 32 30.63 5.65 -1.61
N HIS A 33 29.53 4.93 -1.86
CA HIS A 33 28.91 4.11 -0.83
C HIS A 33 29.97 3.13 -0.32
N LYS A 34 30.52 3.43 0.85
CA LYS A 34 31.13 2.41 1.71
C LYS A 34 29.97 1.53 2.17
N GLY A 35 29.65 0.52 1.38
CA GLY A 35 28.71 -0.51 1.78
C GLY A 35 29.18 -1.06 3.12
N ASP A 36 28.32 -0.94 4.13
CA ASP A 36 28.70 -1.30 5.48
C ASP A 36 29.09 -2.78 5.51
N ASN A 37 30.27 -3.07 6.06
CA ASN A 37 30.94 -4.34 5.84
C ASN A 37 30.32 -5.44 6.72
N LYS A 38 29.09 -5.86 6.33
CA LYS A 38 28.34 -6.95 6.93
C LYS A 38 29.25 -8.17 7.02
N LYS A 39 29.73 -8.45 8.23
CA LYS A 39 30.50 -9.66 8.53
C LYS A 39 29.71 -10.85 7.99
N SER A 40 30.29 -11.57 7.04
CA SER A 40 29.68 -12.75 6.45
C SER A 40 29.66 -13.87 7.48
N ASP A 41 28.63 -13.87 8.31
CA ASP A 41 28.19 -15.08 9.00
C ASP A 41 27.93 -16.16 7.94
N GLY A 42 28.30 -17.42 8.21
CA GLY A 42 28.59 -18.44 7.19
C GLY A 42 27.38 -18.98 6.38
N ARG A 43 26.26 -18.25 6.37
CA ARG A 43 24.98 -18.63 5.76
C ARG A 43 24.97 -18.31 4.26
N LYS A 44 24.66 -19.31 3.41
CA LYS A 44 24.36 -19.11 1.97
C LYS A 44 23.21 -18.11 1.84
N SER A 45 23.41 -17.02 1.10
CA SER A 45 22.35 -16.04 0.79
C SER A 45 21.19 -16.72 0.05
N ARG A 46 19.96 -16.40 0.46
CA ARG A 46 18.72 -16.96 -0.09
C ARG A 46 18.10 -16.02 -1.14
N PRO A 47 17.18 -16.49 -1.99
CA PRO A 47 16.44 -15.64 -2.94
C PRO A 47 15.82 -14.37 -2.31
N VAL A 48 15.20 -14.49 -1.14
CA VAL A 48 14.58 -13.34 -0.44
C VAL A 48 15.59 -12.32 0.07
N ASP A 49 16.84 -12.72 0.32
CA ASP A 49 17.89 -11.84 0.85
C ASP A 49 18.44 -10.87 -0.23
N TYR A 50 18.00 -11.02 -1.48
CA TYR A 50 18.33 -10.14 -2.61
C TYR A 50 17.23 -9.12 -2.95
N VAL A 51 16.03 -9.21 -2.38
CA VAL A 51 14.91 -8.36 -2.81
C VAL A 51 14.96 -6.98 -2.17
N ASN A 52 14.79 -5.94 -3.00
CA ASN A 52 14.78 -4.54 -2.60
C ASN A 52 13.43 -3.87 -2.95
N PRO A 53 12.48 -3.77 -1.98
CA PRO A 53 11.18 -3.14 -2.21
C PRO A 53 11.19 -1.63 -2.48
N PHE A 54 12.36 -0.98 -2.57
CA PHE A 54 12.46 0.40 -3.05
C PHE A 54 12.68 0.49 -4.57
N ILE A 55 13.10 -0.60 -5.24
CA ILE A 55 13.19 -0.60 -6.72
C ILE A 55 11.78 -0.48 -7.31
N GLY A 56 11.60 0.51 -8.18
CA GLY A 56 10.31 0.89 -8.77
C GLY A 56 9.50 1.91 -7.94
N THR A 57 10.01 2.37 -6.80
CA THR A 57 9.33 3.40 -5.96
C THR A 57 9.71 4.83 -6.32
N GLN A 58 10.46 5.05 -7.41
CA GLN A 58 10.79 6.37 -7.95
C GLN A 58 10.35 6.47 -9.42
N TYR A 59 10.12 7.69 -9.89
CA TYR A 59 9.61 7.99 -11.23
C TYR A 59 8.31 7.21 -11.52
N PHE A 60 8.23 6.52 -12.65
CA PHE A 60 6.98 5.95 -13.18
C PHE A 60 6.84 4.44 -12.94
N GLY A 61 7.56 3.90 -11.96
CA GLY A 61 7.40 2.50 -11.55
C GLY A 61 6.13 2.24 -10.72
N HIS A 62 5.63 3.26 -10.02
CA HIS A 62 4.43 3.24 -9.18
C HIS A 62 4.29 1.98 -8.33
N THR A 63 5.39 1.56 -7.70
CA THR A 63 5.37 0.52 -6.67
C THR A 63 5.53 1.16 -5.28
N TYR A 64 5.24 0.39 -4.24
CA TYR A 64 5.33 0.80 -2.85
C TYR A 64 6.33 -0.09 -2.07
N PRO A 65 6.92 0.38 -0.95
CA PRO A 65 7.85 -0.38 -0.14
C PRO A 65 7.18 -1.20 0.98
N GLY A 66 5.89 -0.97 1.23
CA GLY A 66 5.11 -1.60 2.29
C GLY A 66 5.04 -3.14 2.28
N ALA A 67 4.57 -3.67 3.41
CA ALA A 67 4.45 -5.11 3.65
C ALA A 67 3.19 -5.71 3.01
N SER A 68 3.36 -6.90 2.45
CA SER A 68 2.28 -7.76 1.96
C SER A 68 2.78 -9.21 1.84
N LEU A 69 1.88 -10.17 1.66
CA LEU A 69 2.19 -11.54 1.22
C LEU A 69 1.97 -11.71 -0.29
N PRO A 70 2.46 -12.79 -0.91
CA PRO A 70 2.08 -13.14 -2.28
C PRO A 70 0.55 -13.20 -2.42
N TRP A 71 0.03 -12.51 -3.44
CA TRP A 71 -1.40 -12.51 -3.78
C TRP A 71 -2.38 -12.11 -2.66
N ALA A 72 -1.97 -11.24 -1.74
CA ALA A 72 -2.76 -10.85 -0.57
C ALA A 72 -4.01 -9.98 -0.88
N LEU A 73 -4.82 -9.77 0.17
CA LEU A 73 -5.86 -8.74 0.25
C LEU A 73 -5.28 -7.46 0.86
N VAL A 74 -4.41 -7.61 1.87
CA VAL A 74 -3.75 -6.52 2.59
C VAL A 74 -2.41 -6.15 1.94
N HIS A 75 -2.25 -4.86 1.68
CA HIS A 75 -1.01 -4.26 1.19
C HIS A 75 -0.76 -3.00 2.02
N VAL A 76 -0.07 -3.15 3.16
CA VAL A 76 0.07 -2.11 4.18
C VAL A 76 1.38 -1.33 3.98
N SER A 77 1.28 -0.04 3.66
CA SER A 77 2.41 0.78 3.19
C SER A 77 2.30 2.22 3.68
N PRO A 78 3.44 2.94 3.83
CA PRO A 78 3.43 4.41 3.91
C PRO A 78 2.76 5.07 2.71
N ASP A 79 2.02 6.14 2.98
CA ASP A 79 1.55 7.15 2.04
C ASP A 79 2.36 8.44 2.23
N CYS A 80 3.03 8.93 1.19
CA CYS A 80 3.71 10.23 1.20
C CYS A 80 2.79 11.34 0.65
N HIS A 81 2.06 11.07 -0.44
CA HIS A 81 1.11 12.01 -1.03
C HIS A 81 -0.01 11.28 -1.80
N THR A 82 -1.16 11.95 -1.94
CA THR A 82 -2.37 11.39 -2.54
C THR A 82 -2.71 11.88 -3.95
N THR A 83 -2.01 12.87 -4.52
CA THR A 83 -2.51 13.61 -5.70
C THR A 83 -1.51 13.72 -6.84
N GLY A 84 -1.87 13.17 -8.01
CA GLY A 84 -1.05 13.17 -9.22
C GLY A 84 -0.59 11.77 -9.61
N TRP A 85 -0.21 11.59 -10.88
CA TRP A 85 0.09 10.26 -11.44
C TRP A 85 1.28 9.57 -10.76
N THR A 86 2.30 10.35 -10.39
CA THR A 86 3.48 9.91 -9.60
C THR A 86 3.10 9.11 -8.35
N TYR A 87 1.97 9.46 -7.72
CA TYR A 87 1.51 8.88 -6.46
C TYR A 87 0.41 7.83 -6.66
N ALA A 88 0.35 7.16 -7.82
CA ALA A 88 -0.59 6.07 -8.07
C ALA A 88 -0.53 4.93 -7.02
N ALA A 89 0.61 4.79 -6.33
CA ALA A 89 0.83 3.85 -5.22
C ALA A 89 1.13 4.54 -3.87
N GLY A 90 0.74 5.80 -3.68
CA GLY A 90 0.84 6.56 -2.40
C GLY A 90 2.25 7.03 -2.02
N TYR A 91 3.26 6.22 -2.32
CA TYR A 91 4.66 6.44 -1.95
C TYR A 91 5.53 6.89 -3.14
N THR A 92 6.58 7.68 -2.86
CA THR A 92 7.71 7.90 -3.77
C THR A 92 9.02 8.08 -3.01
N TRP A 93 10.12 7.52 -3.52
CA TRP A 93 11.49 7.66 -2.98
C TRP A 93 12.09 9.07 -3.16
N ALA A 94 11.32 10.02 -3.70
CA ALA A 94 11.71 11.43 -3.75
C ALA A 94 11.23 12.22 -2.51
N ASP A 95 10.29 11.66 -1.73
CA ASP A 95 9.64 12.35 -0.62
C ASP A 95 10.30 12.00 0.72
N ASN A 96 10.37 12.99 1.61
CA ASN A 96 10.93 12.89 2.96
C ASN A 96 9.88 13.10 4.07
N THR A 97 8.57 13.02 3.74
CA THR A 97 7.48 13.13 4.72
C THR A 97 6.37 12.09 4.46
N ILE A 98 5.83 11.51 5.53
CA ILE A 98 4.77 10.47 5.51
C ILE A 98 3.50 11.00 6.16
N MET A 99 2.36 10.78 5.51
CA MET A 99 1.02 11.05 6.03
C MET A 99 0.58 9.99 7.05
N GLY A 100 0.92 8.73 6.79
CA GLY A 100 0.59 7.58 7.61
C GLY A 100 0.64 6.29 6.79
N PHE A 101 -0.01 5.24 7.28
CA PHE A 101 0.08 3.88 6.76
C PHE A 101 -1.31 3.32 6.48
N SER A 102 -1.66 3.18 5.20
CA SER A 102 -2.96 2.65 4.77
C SER A 102 -2.85 1.21 4.26
N HIS A 103 -4.00 0.55 4.03
CA HIS A 103 -4.06 -0.92 3.94
C HIS A 103 -4.29 -1.48 2.52
N THR A 104 -4.51 -0.62 1.52
CA THR A 104 -4.78 -1.02 0.13
C THR A 104 -3.90 -0.23 -0.85
N HIS A 105 -3.03 -0.94 -1.56
CA HIS A 105 -2.10 -0.38 -2.54
C HIS A 105 -2.00 -1.27 -3.77
N TYR A 106 -2.01 -0.66 -4.96
CA TYR A 106 -1.92 -1.36 -6.23
C TYR A 106 -0.53 -1.19 -6.85
N SER A 107 0.22 -2.28 -7.02
CA SER A 107 1.61 -2.20 -7.50
C SER A 107 1.67 -2.05 -9.02
N GLY A 108 2.36 -1.03 -9.51
CA GLY A 108 2.68 -0.81 -10.93
C GLY A 108 1.54 -0.27 -11.79
N VAL A 109 0.45 0.21 -11.20
CA VAL A 109 -0.72 0.70 -11.96
C VAL A 109 -0.59 2.16 -12.37
N GLY A 110 -1.26 2.55 -13.46
CA GLY A 110 -1.44 3.94 -13.87
C GLY A 110 -2.64 4.65 -13.23
N MET A 111 -3.27 4.04 -12.22
CA MET A 111 -4.50 4.52 -11.57
C MET A 111 -4.24 4.97 -10.13
N THR A 112 -4.64 6.19 -9.78
CA THR A 112 -4.67 6.65 -8.39
C THR A 112 -5.94 6.13 -7.69
N SER A 113 -5.82 5.05 -6.92
CA SER A 113 -6.88 4.50 -6.07
C SER A 113 -6.31 3.62 -4.96
N GLY A 114 -7.16 3.23 -3.99
CA GLY A 114 -6.72 2.66 -2.72
C GLY A 114 -6.47 3.75 -1.68
N GLY A 115 -5.48 3.54 -0.82
CA GLY A 115 -5.30 4.38 0.36
C GLY A 115 -6.43 4.17 1.38
N ASP A 116 -6.96 2.96 1.50
CA ASP A 116 -8.08 2.68 2.40
C ASP A 116 -7.60 2.51 3.84
N ILE A 117 -8.26 3.23 4.76
CA ILE A 117 -8.08 3.16 6.22
C ILE A 117 -6.64 3.50 6.61
N LEU A 118 -6.30 4.79 6.67
CA LEU A 118 -4.97 5.24 7.08
C LEU A 118 -4.84 5.23 8.60
N PHE A 119 -3.76 4.64 9.10
CA PHE A 119 -3.33 4.73 10.50
C PHE A 119 -2.13 5.67 10.60
N GLN A 120 -2.10 6.57 11.58
CA GLN A 120 -0.93 7.41 11.87
C GLN A 120 -0.69 7.51 13.38
N PRO A 121 0.43 6.97 13.91
CA PRO A 121 0.81 7.17 15.30
C PRO A 121 1.50 8.54 15.48
N THR A 122 1.19 9.27 16.56
CA THR A 122 1.77 10.60 16.83
C THR A 122 2.10 10.78 18.32
N VAL A 123 2.98 11.73 18.63
CA VAL A 123 3.17 12.26 19.99
C VAL A 123 2.94 13.76 19.96
N GLY A 124 2.05 14.29 20.81
CA GLY A 124 1.86 15.74 20.86
C GLY A 124 0.73 16.21 21.79
N ASN A 125 0.92 17.39 22.37
CA ASN A 125 -0.05 18.03 23.28
C ASN A 125 -1.31 18.58 22.57
N LYS A 126 -1.33 18.57 21.24
CA LYS A 126 -2.46 18.96 20.39
C LYS A 126 -2.74 17.81 19.42
N LEU A 127 -3.95 17.27 19.45
CA LEU A 127 -4.40 16.33 18.42
C LEU A 127 -4.59 17.08 17.09
N GLN A 128 -3.84 16.67 16.08
CA GLN A 128 -4.01 17.11 14.69
C GLN A 128 -4.84 16.05 13.95
N ILE A 129 -5.91 16.47 13.25
CA ILE A 129 -6.82 15.56 12.53
C ILE A 129 -6.80 15.76 11.00
N THR A 130 -5.77 16.42 10.50
CA THR A 130 -5.49 16.65 9.08
C THR A 130 -4.02 16.42 8.80
N PRO A 131 -3.61 15.96 7.60
CA PRO A 131 -2.21 15.64 7.33
C PRO A 131 -1.29 16.85 7.31
N GLY A 132 -1.79 18.06 7.01
CA GLY A 132 -0.92 19.21 6.69
C GLY A 132 -0.33 19.08 5.28
N THR A 133 0.71 19.86 4.97
CA THR A 133 1.37 19.85 3.65
C THR A 133 2.78 19.29 3.73
N ALA A 134 3.39 18.94 2.60
CA ALA A 134 4.80 18.51 2.58
C ALA A 134 5.75 19.68 2.92
N ASP A 135 5.41 20.91 2.49
CA ASP A 135 6.18 22.12 2.78
C ASP A 135 5.99 22.63 4.22
N ASN A 136 4.89 22.27 4.88
CA ASN A 136 4.60 22.62 6.28
C ASN A 136 3.90 21.45 7.01
N PRO A 137 4.66 20.44 7.49
CA PRO A 137 4.09 19.27 8.18
C PRO A 137 3.49 19.62 9.55
N ASP A 138 4.05 20.60 10.26
CA ASP A 138 3.62 21.06 11.61
C ASP A 138 2.14 21.47 11.69
N GLU A 139 1.53 21.84 10.56
CA GLU A 139 0.09 22.12 10.45
C GLU A 139 -0.78 20.89 10.75
N GLY A 140 -0.25 19.68 10.65
CA GLY A 140 -1.02 18.44 10.67
C GLY A 140 -0.38 17.26 11.42
N TYR A 141 -0.76 16.04 11.02
CA TYR A 141 -0.26 14.77 11.56
C TYR A 141 0.86 14.11 10.72
N ARG A 142 1.25 14.72 9.61
CA ARG A 142 2.40 14.27 8.79
C ARG A 142 3.69 14.36 9.61
N SER A 143 4.60 13.42 9.40
CA SER A 143 5.95 13.46 9.98
C SER A 143 7.02 13.42 8.90
N THR A 144 8.14 14.10 9.12
CA THR A 144 9.40 13.87 8.39
C THR A 144 9.95 12.47 8.67
N PHE A 145 10.69 11.93 7.71
CA PHE A 145 11.46 10.69 7.81
C PHE A 145 12.74 10.78 6.94
N ASP A 146 13.52 9.69 6.93
CA ASP A 146 14.79 9.61 6.21
C ASP A 146 15.07 8.16 5.81
N HIS A 147 15.51 7.94 4.57
CA HIS A 147 15.78 6.61 4.04
C HIS A 147 16.92 5.87 4.77
N SER A 148 17.77 6.58 5.52
CA SER A 148 18.77 5.95 6.40
C SER A 148 18.18 5.32 7.67
N GLU A 149 16.94 5.68 8.03
CA GLU A 149 16.15 5.13 9.13
C GLU A 149 14.92 4.35 8.63
N GLU A 150 14.86 4.10 7.33
CA GLU A 150 13.86 3.30 6.64
C GLU A 150 14.42 1.90 6.29
N THR A 151 13.59 0.87 6.27
CA THR A 151 13.99 -0.49 5.87
C THR A 151 12.80 -1.29 5.38
N ALA A 152 12.90 -1.82 4.16
CA ALA A 152 11.91 -2.73 3.58
C ALA A 152 12.59 -4.01 3.06
N TYR A 153 11.88 -5.14 3.17
CA TYR A 153 12.19 -6.43 2.52
C TYR A 153 10.88 -7.26 2.45
N PRO A 154 10.80 -8.35 1.67
CA PRO A 154 9.53 -9.04 1.45
C PRO A 154 8.83 -9.45 2.74
N GLY A 155 7.58 -8.99 2.89
CA GLY A 155 6.76 -9.20 4.10
C GLY A 155 6.95 -8.18 5.23
N TYR A 156 7.84 -7.18 5.10
CA TYR A 156 8.13 -6.22 6.18
C TYR A 156 8.51 -4.82 5.70
N TYR A 157 8.03 -3.80 6.42
CA TYR A 157 8.44 -2.41 6.28
C TYR A 157 8.74 -1.79 7.65
N SER A 158 9.60 -0.77 7.70
CA SER A 158 9.95 -0.04 8.91
C SER A 158 10.44 1.37 8.59
N VAL A 159 10.10 2.34 9.45
CA VAL A 159 10.57 3.73 9.37
C VAL A 159 10.58 4.38 10.74
N VAL A 160 11.39 5.43 10.93
CA VAL A 160 11.29 6.34 12.07
C VAL A 160 10.57 7.61 11.64
N LEU A 161 9.44 7.91 12.31
CA LEU A 161 8.75 9.18 12.22
C LEU A 161 9.48 10.18 13.13
N ARG A 162 10.36 11.00 12.54
CA ARG A 162 11.31 11.85 13.27
C ARG A 162 10.62 12.87 14.18
N ASP A 163 9.53 13.49 13.70
CA ASP A 163 8.87 14.59 14.41
C ASP A 163 8.15 14.13 15.70
N TYR A 164 7.89 12.82 15.81
CA TYR A 164 7.28 12.19 16.99
C TYR A 164 8.23 11.24 17.74
N ASN A 165 9.44 10.99 17.22
CA ASN A 165 10.37 9.96 17.68
C ASN A 165 9.72 8.56 17.80
N ILE A 166 8.87 8.18 16.84
CA ILE A 166 8.18 6.88 16.81
C ILE A 166 8.81 5.98 15.77
N LYS A 167 9.26 4.78 16.17
CA LYS A 167 9.57 3.72 15.20
C LYS A 167 8.28 3.00 14.82
N VAL A 168 7.95 2.99 13.53
CA VAL A 168 6.88 2.19 12.95
C VAL A 168 7.46 0.96 12.28
N GLU A 169 6.87 -0.20 12.52
CA GLU A 169 7.16 -1.47 11.87
C GLU A 169 5.85 -2.09 11.37
N LEU A 170 5.86 -2.65 10.16
CA LEU A 170 4.69 -3.25 9.49
C LEU A 170 5.00 -4.67 9.02
N THR A 171 4.03 -5.58 9.14
CA THR A 171 4.00 -6.88 8.46
C THR A 171 2.54 -7.28 8.15
N SER A 172 2.31 -8.40 7.46
CA SER A 172 0.94 -8.87 7.19
C SER A 172 0.84 -10.39 7.06
N THR A 173 -0.37 -10.90 7.28
CA THR A 173 -0.82 -12.17 6.70
C THR A 173 -1.48 -11.89 5.33
N ARG A 174 -2.45 -12.71 4.88
CA ARG A 174 -3.15 -12.47 3.62
C ARG A 174 -4.21 -11.37 3.77
N ARG A 175 -4.90 -11.33 4.92
CA ARG A 175 -6.07 -10.47 5.17
C ARG A 175 -5.93 -9.53 6.39
N VAL A 176 -4.82 -9.63 7.14
CA VAL A 176 -4.58 -8.84 8.35
C VAL A 176 -3.23 -8.13 8.26
N ALA A 177 -3.23 -6.80 8.44
CA ALA A 177 -2.01 -6.02 8.69
C ALA A 177 -1.66 -6.05 10.17
N PHE A 178 -0.37 -6.08 10.46
CA PHE A 178 0.17 -5.99 11.81
C PHE A 178 1.05 -4.75 11.85
N HIS A 179 0.65 -3.78 12.66
CA HIS A 179 1.45 -2.60 12.98
C HIS A 179 2.11 -2.81 14.33
N ARG A 180 3.35 -2.34 14.47
CA ARG A 180 4.01 -2.17 15.76
C ARG A 180 4.62 -0.77 15.83
N TYR A 181 4.19 -0.02 16.83
CA TYR A 181 4.67 1.34 17.10
C TYR A 181 5.49 1.31 18.39
N THR A 182 6.76 1.69 18.30
CA THR A 182 7.62 1.90 19.48
C THR A 182 7.61 3.38 19.79
N PHE A 183 7.01 3.75 20.93
CA PHE A 183 6.86 5.14 21.37
C PHE A 183 7.97 5.55 22.36
N PRO A 184 8.28 6.85 22.48
CA PRO A 184 9.07 7.39 23.59
C PRO A 184 8.23 7.47 24.88
N GLU A 185 8.85 7.86 25.99
CA GLU A 185 8.13 8.21 27.22
C GLU A 185 7.24 9.45 27.01
N THR A 186 5.92 9.31 27.18
CA THR A 186 4.97 10.43 27.06
C THR A 186 3.62 10.10 27.70
N THR A 187 2.83 11.13 28.03
CA THR A 187 1.39 10.99 28.38
C THR A 187 0.46 11.22 27.19
N ASN A 188 1.01 11.60 26.03
CA ASN A 188 0.26 12.07 24.86
C ASN A 188 0.66 11.29 23.58
N ALA A 189 0.81 9.97 23.68
CA ALA A 189 0.94 9.09 22.52
C ALA A 189 -0.45 8.82 21.93
N ASN A 190 -0.62 9.03 20.63
CA ASN A 190 -1.90 8.83 19.94
C ASN A 190 -1.75 7.87 18.76
N ILE A 191 -2.85 7.23 18.37
CA ILE A 191 -3.01 6.58 17.07
C ILE A 191 -4.28 7.14 16.43
N ILE A 192 -4.11 7.76 15.27
CA ILE A 192 -5.19 8.34 14.44
C ILE A 192 -5.59 7.29 13.40
N ILE A 193 -6.89 7.17 13.13
CA ILE A 193 -7.46 6.36 12.05
C ILE A 193 -8.30 7.28 11.16
N ASP A 194 -7.87 7.51 9.92
CA ASP A 194 -8.55 8.38 8.95
C ASP A 194 -9.21 7.54 7.84
N LEU A 195 -10.54 7.68 7.68
CA LEU A 195 -11.32 7.07 6.60
C LEU A 195 -11.63 8.03 5.44
N GLY A 196 -11.27 9.32 5.58
CA GLY A 196 -11.31 10.34 4.55
C GLY A 196 -10.04 10.41 3.69
N HIS A 197 -8.90 9.91 4.19
CA HIS A 197 -7.69 9.69 3.38
C HIS A 197 -7.96 8.77 2.19
N GLN A 198 -7.28 9.02 1.06
CA GLN A 198 -7.44 8.27 -0.18
C GLN A 198 -6.27 8.54 -1.14
N ILE A 199 -5.75 7.52 -1.81
CA ILE A 199 -4.89 7.72 -2.99
C ILE A 199 -5.78 8.14 -4.18
N GLY A 200 -5.58 9.34 -4.70
CA GLY A 200 -6.34 9.92 -5.81
C GLY A 200 -7.50 10.83 -5.42
N THR A 201 -7.90 11.68 -6.35
CA THR A 201 -8.95 12.71 -6.18
C THR A 201 -10.35 12.25 -6.58
N ALA A 202 -10.56 10.95 -6.81
CA ALA A 202 -11.87 10.41 -7.18
C ALA A 202 -12.90 10.68 -6.07
N PRO A 203 -14.14 11.12 -6.41
CA PRO A 203 -15.13 11.45 -5.40
C PRO A 203 -15.57 10.21 -4.63
N GLN A 204 -15.65 10.32 -3.31
CA GLN A 204 -16.11 9.22 -2.47
C GLN A 204 -17.60 8.95 -2.75
N PRO A 205 -18.01 7.71 -3.11
CA PRO A 205 -19.37 7.44 -3.58
C PRO A 205 -20.44 7.70 -2.50
N ASP A 206 -20.20 7.25 -1.28
CA ASP A 206 -21.16 7.18 -0.17
C ASP A 206 -20.41 7.38 1.17
N ASP A 207 -21.11 7.55 2.28
CA ASP A 207 -20.52 7.87 3.59
C ASP A 207 -19.76 6.66 4.20
N SER A 208 -18.63 6.92 4.86
CA SER A 208 -17.94 5.92 5.69
C SER A 208 -18.61 5.78 7.06
N HIS A 209 -18.29 4.71 7.79
CA HIS A 209 -18.67 4.52 9.19
C HIS A 209 -17.48 4.03 10.02
N ILE A 210 -17.32 4.54 11.23
CA ILE A 210 -16.32 4.07 12.20
C ILE A 210 -16.94 3.95 13.59
N MET A 211 -16.59 2.90 14.34
CA MET A 211 -17.09 2.63 15.68
C MET A 211 -15.97 2.09 16.58
N ILE A 212 -15.88 2.64 17.78
CA ILE A 212 -14.98 2.23 18.86
C ILE A 212 -15.77 1.23 19.72
N ALA A 213 -15.62 -0.05 19.39
CA ALA A 213 -16.46 -1.13 19.89
C ALA A 213 -16.05 -1.64 21.30
N SER A 214 -14.81 -1.40 21.73
CA SER A 214 -14.33 -1.69 23.08
C SER A 214 -13.14 -0.82 23.47
N ASP A 215 -12.54 -1.05 24.63
CA ASP A 215 -11.28 -0.40 25.05
C ASP A 215 -10.05 -0.82 24.21
N ARG A 216 -10.19 -1.80 23.30
CA ARG A 216 -9.12 -2.33 22.43
C ARG A 216 -9.55 -2.59 20.98
N ARG A 217 -10.81 -2.35 20.59
CA ARG A 217 -11.31 -2.69 19.24
C ARG A 217 -11.98 -1.50 18.57
N ILE A 218 -11.57 -1.21 17.34
CA ILE A 218 -12.20 -0.22 16.45
C ILE A 218 -12.54 -0.92 15.14
N GLU A 219 -13.75 -0.73 14.65
CA GLU A 219 -14.28 -1.44 13.49
C GLU A 219 -15.19 -0.53 12.65
N GLY A 220 -15.44 -0.86 11.39
CA GLY A 220 -16.27 -0.04 10.53
C GLY A 220 -16.13 -0.36 9.05
N TYR A 221 -16.40 0.63 8.19
CA TYR A 221 -16.15 0.54 6.75
C TYR A 221 -15.82 1.89 6.11
N ARG A 222 -14.93 1.84 5.12
CA ARG A 222 -14.68 2.92 4.16
C ARG A 222 -15.45 2.64 2.87
N ASN A 223 -16.30 3.57 2.44
CA ASN A 223 -16.89 3.53 1.10
C ASN A 223 -15.85 4.10 0.12
N SER A 224 -15.17 3.26 -0.66
CA SER A 224 -14.07 3.66 -1.54
C SER A 224 -14.51 3.69 -3.02
N PRO A 225 -13.86 4.45 -3.91
CA PRO A 225 -14.04 4.32 -5.35
C PRO A 225 -13.74 2.91 -5.89
N THR A 226 -12.92 2.13 -5.18
CA THR A 226 -12.67 0.69 -5.42
C THR A 226 -13.56 -0.24 -4.60
N GLY A 227 -14.71 0.23 -4.10
CA GLY A 227 -15.71 -0.58 -3.40
C GLY A 227 -15.76 -0.33 -1.88
N LYS A 228 -16.64 -1.03 -1.18
CA LYS A 228 -16.77 -0.90 0.28
C LYS A 228 -15.76 -1.80 0.99
N VAL A 229 -14.83 -1.21 1.71
CA VAL A 229 -13.82 -1.90 2.51
C VAL A 229 -14.25 -1.89 3.98
N PHE A 230 -14.67 -3.04 4.50
CA PHE A 230 -14.92 -3.24 5.92
C PHE A 230 -13.60 -3.53 6.65
N PHE A 231 -13.51 -3.14 7.92
CA PHE A 231 -12.33 -3.43 8.75
C PHE A 231 -12.65 -3.72 10.21
N CYS A 232 -11.76 -4.48 10.85
CA CYS A 232 -11.74 -4.70 12.29
C CYS A 232 -10.29 -4.59 12.79
N ALA A 233 -10.03 -3.64 13.68
CA ALA A 233 -8.72 -3.36 14.26
C ALA A 233 -8.70 -3.69 15.76
N GLU A 234 -7.73 -4.49 16.20
CA GLU A 234 -7.52 -4.87 17.61
C GLU A 234 -6.14 -4.44 18.11
N PHE A 235 -6.12 -3.75 19.26
CA PHE A 235 -4.95 -3.12 19.84
C PHE A 235 -4.48 -3.88 21.09
N SER A 236 -3.16 -4.00 21.30
CA SER A 236 -2.60 -4.71 22.47
C SER A 236 -2.84 -3.98 23.80
N LYS A 237 -2.83 -2.65 23.79
CA LYS A 237 -2.99 -1.78 24.95
C LYS A 237 -4.41 -1.20 25.01
N PRO A 238 -5.06 -1.10 26.19
CA PRO A 238 -6.35 -0.44 26.30
C PRO A 238 -6.21 1.08 26.10
N PHE A 239 -7.21 1.70 25.48
CA PHE A 239 -7.28 3.14 25.26
C PHE A 239 -7.42 3.88 26.60
N LEU A 240 -6.53 4.84 26.87
CA LEU A 240 -6.64 5.74 28.03
C LEU A 240 -7.71 6.81 27.78
N TYR A 241 -7.74 7.32 26.55
CA TYR A 241 -8.68 8.33 26.06
C TYR A 241 -8.96 8.07 24.57
N TYR A 242 -10.14 8.46 24.09
CA TYR A 242 -10.57 8.20 22.72
C TYR A 242 -11.61 9.22 22.23
N GLY A 243 -11.88 9.21 20.93
CA GLY A 243 -13.01 9.92 20.32
C GLY A 243 -13.04 9.77 18.80
N THR A 244 -14.00 10.45 18.16
CA THR A 244 -14.07 10.54 16.69
C THR A 244 -13.81 11.95 16.19
N PHE A 245 -13.59 12.07 14.89
CA PHE A 245 -13.63 13.36 14.20
C PHE A 245 -14.43 13.30 12.90
N ASP A 246 -14.97 14.45 12.48
CA ASP A 246 -15.59 14.66 11.17
C ASP A 246 -15.15 16.02 10.62
N LEU A 247 -14.26 16.03 9.63
CA LEU A 247 -13.79 17.24 8.94
C LEU A 247 -14.88 17.92 8.10
N GLY A 248 -16.07 17.32 7.98
CA GLY A 248 -17.28 17.96 7.45
C GLY A 248 -18.02 18.84 8.45
N ARG A 249 -17.64 18.83 9.74
CA ARG A 249 -18.33 19.57 10.82
C ARG A 249 -17.35 20.37 11.68
N SER A 250 -17.88 21.41 12.32
CA SER A 250 -17.26 22.10 13.45
C SER A 250 -18.30 22.30 14.54
N THR A 251 -17.93 22.10 15.82
CA THR A 251 -18.83 22.52 16.91
C THR A 251 -18.74 24.04 17.13
N PRO A 252 -19.84 24.71 17.52
CA PRO A 252 -19.79 26.13 17.90
C PRO A 252 -18.81 26.45 19.04
N GLU A 253 -18.57 25.49 19.93
CA GLU A 253 -17.80 25.67 21.17
C GLU A 253 -16.29 25.48 20.97
N SER A 254 -15.87 24.58 20.07
CA SER A 254 -14.46 24.27 19.81
C SER A 254 -13.94 24.82 18.48
N GLY A 255 -14.83 25.19 17.55
CA GLY A 255 -14.50 25.49 16.16
C GLY A 255 -14.02 24.28 15.34
N SER A 256 -13.86 23.11 15.98
CA SER A 256 -13.25 21.91 15.41
C SER A 256 -14.26 20.78 15.24
N GLY A 257 -13.95 19.84 14.34
CA GLY A 257 -14.71 18.61 14.15
C GLY A 257 -14.28 17.46 15.07
N ILE A 258 -13.71 17.74 16.25
CA ILE A 258 -13.20 16.74 17.20
C ILE A 258 -14.27 16.45 18.26
N PHE A 259 -14.56 15.16 18.51
CA PHE A 259 -15.58 14.70 19.44
C PHE A 259 -15.00 13.76 20.52
N PRO A 260 -14.51 14.31 21.65
CA PRO A 260 -14.07 13.55 22.82
C PRO A 260 -15.10 12.53 23.29
N TYR A 261 -14.67 11.32 23.62
CA TYR A 261 -15.50 10.21 24.13
C TYR A 261 -16.69 9.78 23.25
N LYS A 262 -16.80 10.30 22.02
CA LYS A 262 -17.77 9.81 21.04
C LYS A 262 -17.26 8.48 20.47
N SER A 263 -18.10 7.44 20.54
CA SER A 263 -17.72 6.07 20.17
C SER A 263 -18.03 5.69 18.72
N GLY A 264 -18.49 6.61 17.88
CA GLY A 264 -18.67 6.33 16.45
C GLY A 264 -19.13 7.52 15.62
N GLU A 265 -18.85 7.48 14.32
CA GLU A 265 -19.11 8.57 13.37
C GLU A 265 -19.62 8.03 12.02
N THR A 266 -20.31 8.87 11.26
CA THR A 266 -20.77 8.54 9.89
C THR A 266 -20.74 9.80 9.02
N GLY A 267 -20.10 9.68 7.84
CA GLY A 267 -19.81 10.81 6.94
C GLY A 267 -18.60 10.54 6.04
N LYS A 268 -18.22 11.52 5.22
CA LYS A 268 -17.19 11.33 4.17
C LYS A 268 -15.74 11.60 4.58
N ARG A 269 -15.51 12.45 5.60
CA ARG A 269 -14.16 12.84 6.05
C ARG A 269 -14.02 12.62 7.54
N ILE A 270 -14.26 11.38 7.94
CA ILE A 270 -14.39 10.95 9.34
C ILE A 270 -13.21 10.10 9.76
N GLY A 271 -13.02 10.00 11.07
CA GLY A 271 -12.04 9.10 11.65
C GLY A 271 -12.20 8.93 13.15
N ALA A 272 -11.25 8.22 13.74
CA ALA A 272 -11.13 8.00 15.17
C ALA A 272 -9.73 8.34 15.66
N PHE A 273 -9.60 8.59 16.95
CA PHE A 273 -8.31 8.68 17.62
C PHE A 273 -8.37 7.92 18.95
N VAL A 274 -7.25 7.29 19.30
CA VAL A 274 -7.03 6.68 20.61
C VAL A 274 -5.72 7.15 21.19
N ASN A 275 -5.66 7.28 22.51
CA ASN A 275 -4.56 7.88 23.24
C ASN A 275 -4.08 6.97 24.37
N TYR A 276 -2.80 7.07 24.69
CA TYR A 276 -2.10 6.31 25.72
C TYR A 276 -1.04 7.19 26.39
N SER A 277 -0.76 6.90 27.67
CA SER A 277 0.58 7.15 28.22
C SER A 277 1.48 5.97 27.85
N THR A 278 2.75 6.21 27.51
CA THR A 278 3.76 5.20 27.19
C THR A 278 5.02 5.40 28.00
N SER A 279 5.69 4.30 28.39
CA SER A 279 7.07 4.36 28.86
C SER A 279 8.05 4.45 27.70
N GLU A 280 9.31 4.80 27.98
CA GLU A 280 10.37 4.81 26.98
C GLU A 280 10.52 3.45 26.28
N ASN A 281 10.53 3.46 24.94
CA ASN A 281 10.50 2.28 24.07
C ASN A 281 9.31 1.32 24.27
N GLU A 282 8.16 1.79 24.79
CA GLU A 282 6.96 0.95 24.88
C GLU A 282 6.40 0.62 23.49
N ARG A 283 6.00 -0.64 23.29
CA ARG A 283 5.49 -1.17 22.03
C ARG A 283 3.99 -1.39 22.09
N ILE A 284 3.24 -0.63 21.29
CA ILE A 284 1.81 -0.88 21.04
C ILE A 284 1.69 -1.55 19.67
N THR A 285 0.89 -2.61 19.57
CA THR A 285 0.57 -3.27 18.30
C THR A 285 -0.89 -3.10 17.94
N ALA A 286 -1.17 -3.03 16.64
CA ALA A 286 -2.52 -3.01 16.10
C ALA A 286 -2.63 -4.04 14.96
N CYS A 287 -3.57 -4.97 15.09
CA CYS A 287 -3.88 -5.98 14.09
C CYS A 287 -5.14 -5.56 13.34
N VAL A 288 -5.06 -5.26 12.05
CA VAL A 288 -6.13 -4.66 11.25
C VAL A 288 -6.52 -5.61 10.11
N ALA A 289 -7.68 -6.24 10.24
CA ALA A 289 -8.24 -7.11 9.21
C ALA A 289 -9.14 -6.33 8.24
N LEU A 290 -9.13 -6.71 6.96
CA LEU A 290 -10.03 -6.17 5.92
C LEU A 290 -11.06 -7.22 5.47
N SER A 291 -12.17 -6.75 4.90
CA SER A 291 -13.12 -7.54 4.09
C SER A 291 -13.79 -6.65 3.03
N TYR A 292 -14.04 -7.19 1.84
CA TYR A 292 -14.90 -6.54 0.83
C TYR A 292 -16.37 -6.99 0.90
N VAL A 293 -16.72 -7.86 1.85
CA VAL A 293 -18.06 -8.46 2.00
C VAL A 293 -18.82 -7.86 3.18
N SER A 294 -18.22 -7.85 4.39
CA SER A 294 -18.92 -7.43 5.60
C SER A 294 -17.99 -7.17 6.79
N LEU A 295 -18.50 -6.43 7.78
CA LEU A 295 -17.84 -6.24 9.08
C LEU A 295 -17.57 -7.57 9.79
N GLU A 296 -18.50 -8.52 9.68
CA GLU A 296 -18.37 -9.86 10.25
C GLU A 296 -17.30 -10.69 9.53
N GLY A 297 -17.15 -10.51 8.21
CA GLY A 297 -16.05 -11.03 7.42
C GLY A 297 -14.70 -10.51 7.92
N ALA A 298 -14.57 -9.20 8.15
CA ALA A 298 -13.36 -8.61 8.70
C ALA A 298 -13.02 -9.15 10.11
N ARG A 299 -14.03 -9.35 10.98
CA ARG A 299 -13.83 -10.00 12.30
C ARG A 299 -13.34 -11.44 12.17
N LYS A 300 -13.95 -12.27 11.31
CA LYS A 300 -13.50 -13.64 11.04
C LYS A 300 -12.07 -13.70 10.50
N ASN A 301 -11.73 -12.80 9.57
CA ASN A 301 -10.39 -12.67 9.01
C ASN A 301 -9.37 -12.33 10.11
N LEU A 302 -9.72 -11.42 11.02
CA LEU A 302 -8.91 -11.11 12.19
C LEU A 302 -8.75 -12.34 13.09
N GLU A 303 -9.83 -12.99 13.47
CA GLU A 303 -9.83 -14.11 14.43
C GLU A 303 -9.09 -15.35 13.88
N ALA A 304 -9.15 -15.60 12.57
CA ALA A 304 -8.45 -16.71 11.92
C ALA A 304 -6.96 -16.45 11.65
N GLU A 305 -6.57 -15.23 11.25
CA GLU A 305 -5.19 -14.94 10.83
C GLU A 305 -4.33 -14.19 11.89
N LYS A 306 -4.94 -13.53 12.90
CA LYS A 306 -4.19 -12.84 13.96
C LYS A 306 -3.42 -13.80 14.86
N GLY A 307 -4.09 -14.87 15.30
CA GLY A 307 -3.63 -15.71 16.40
C GLY A 307 -3.40 -14.91 17.69
N ASP A 308 -2.23 -15.10 18.30
CA ASP A 308 -1.74 -14.38 19.48
C ASP A 308 -1.52 -12.87 19.26
N GLY A 309 -1.24 -12.44 18.02
CA GLY A 309 -0.79 -11.09 17.71
C GLY A 309 0.73 -10.88 17.77
N ASP A 310 1.55 -11.96 17.78
CA ASP A 310 3.01 -11.86 17.74
C ASP A 310 3.48 -11.34 16.36
N PHE A 311 3.88 -10.07 16.36
CA PHE A 311 4.42 -9.36 15.20
C PHE A 311 5.70 -10.01 14.66
N ASP A 312 6.65 -10.44 15.50
CA ASP A 312 7.92 -10.98 15.02
C ASP A 312 7.75 -12.43 14.51
N ARG A 313 6.77 -13.18 15.02
CA ARG A 313 6.31 -14.45 14.44
C ARG A 313 5.74 -14.24 13.03
N VAL A 314 4.74 -13.38 12.85
CA VAL A 314 4.12 -13.14 11.53
C VAL A 314 5.12 -12.58 10.52
N ARG A 315 5.99 -11.66 10.96
CA ARG A 315 7.12 -11.14 10.16
C ARG A 315 8.06 -12.25 9.67
N LYS A 316 8.35 -13.25 10.51
CA LYS A 316 9.17 -14.41 10.14
C LYS A 316 8.44 -15.32 9.14
N GLU A 317 7.18 -15.64 9.41
CA GLU A 317 6.31 -16.43 8.53
C GLU A 317 6.16 -15.78 7.14
N ALA A 318 6.05 -14.45 7.09
CA ALA A 318 6.00 -13.69 5.85
C ALA A 318 7.32 -13.74 5.06
N LEU A 319 8.47 -13.57 5.74
CA LEU A 319 9.80 -13.70 5.15
C LEU A 319 10.08 -15.11 4.62
N GLU A 320 9.57 -16.14 5.30
CA GLU A 320 9.70 -17.55 4.89
C GLU A 320 8.75 -17.87 3.72
N THR A 321 7.49 -17.41 3.74
CA THR A 321 6.54 -17.48 2.61
C THR A 321 7.14 -16.85 1.34
N TRP A 322 7.71 -15.65 1.45
CA TRP A 322 8.37 -14.99 0.32
C TRP A 322 9.64 -15.70 -0.13
N ASN A 323 10.42 -16.27 0.79
CA ASN A 323 11.58 -17.08 0.42
C ASN A 323 11.19 -18.26 -0.47
N ASP A 324 10.11 -18.94 -0.14
CA ASP A 324 9.75 -20.19 -0.81
C ASP A 324 9.17 -19.93 -2.20
N GLU A 325 8.34 -18.88 -2.37
CA GLU A 325 7.88 -18.45 -3.70
C GLU A 325 8.99 -17.84 -4.57
N LEU A 326 10.00 -17.19 -3.98
CA LEU A 326 11.18 -16.72 -4.72
C LEU A 326 12.16 -17.87 -5.04
N SER A 327 12.13 -18.97 -4.28
CA SER A 327 12.94 -20.17 -4.53
C SER A 327 12.40 -21.04 -5.66
N ARG A 328 11.25 -20.70 -6.27
CA ARG A 328 10.71 -21.35 -7.47
C ARG A 328 11.65 -21.22 -8.69
N ILE A 329 12.56 -20.26 -8.70
CA ILE A 329 13.64 -20.13 -9.70
C ILE A 329 14.97 -19.85 -8.98
N GLU A 330 15.92 -20.79 -9.03
CA GLU A 330 17.33 -20.48 -8.69
C GLU A 330 18.09 -19.96 -9.93
N ILE A 331 18.89 -18.90 -9.76
CA ILE A 331 19.77 -18.36 -10.82
C ILE A 331 21.26 -18.46 -10.48
N GLU A 332 21.99 -19.18 -11.33
CA GLU A 332 23.44 -19.35 -11.28
C GLU A 332 24.17 -18.36 -12.20
N GLY A 333 25.49 -18.22 -12.03
CA GLY A 333 26.35 -17.32 -12.83
C GLY A 333 26.14 -15.81 -12.61
N ALA A 334 24.96 -15.39 -12.17
CA ALA A 334 24.60 -13.99 -11.94
C ALA A 334 25.33 -13.36 -10.73
N GLY A 335 25.80 -12.12 -10.91
CA GLY A 335 26.35 -11.29 -9.84
C GLY A 335 25.28 -10.73 -8.88
N PRO A 336 25.68 -10.11 -7.74
CA PRO A 336 24.73 -9.65 -6.71
C PRO A 336 23.67 -8.67 -7.23
N GLU A 337 24.07 -7.66 -8.01
CA GLU A 337 23.18 -6.67 -8.65
C GLU A 337 22.17 -7.35 -9.61
N GLN A 338 22.62 -8.30 -10.41
CA GLN A 338 21.74 -9.07 -11.31
C GLN A 338 20.73 -9.93 -10.54
N LYS A 339 21.12 -10.44 -9.36
CA LYS A 339 20.22 -11.17 -8.45
C LYS A 339 19.22 -10.24 -7.77
N GLU A 340 19.64 -9.05 -7.36
CA GLU A 340 18.75 -8.02 -6.81
C GLU A 340 17.67 -7.61 -7.84
N ILE A 341 18.08 -7.29 -9.07
CA ILE A 341 17.15 -6.97 -10.17
C ILE A 341 16.21 -8.15 -10.44
N PHE A 342 16.73 -9.37 -10.56
CA PHE A 342 15.94 -10.55 -10.89
C PHE A 342 14.92 -10.92 -9.80
N TYR A 343 15.36 -11.12 -8.56
CA TYR A 343 14.46 -11.52 -7.48
C TYR A 343 13.49 -10.39 -7.10
N THR A 344 13.87 -9.12 -7.25
CA THR A 344 12.93 -8.00 -7.07
C THR A 344 11.88 -7.95 -8.18
N ALA A 345 12.25 -8.19 -9.45
CA ALA A 345 11.28 -8.31 -10.53
C ALA A 345 10.32 -9.49 -10.31
N LEU A 346 10.83 -10.64 -9.85
CA LEU A 346 10.02 -11.81 -9.50
C LEU A 346 9.06 -11.48 -8.33
N TYR A 347 9.55 -10.87 -7.24
CA TYR A 347 8.74 -10.35 -6.13
C TYR A 347 7.58 -9.48 -6.60
N ARG A 348 7.85 -8.46 -7.44
CA ARG A 348 6.80 -7.58 -7.98
C ARG A 348 5.77 -8.34 -8.82
N SER A 349 6.18 -9.38 -9.55
CA SER A 349 5.28 -10.21 -10.37
C SER A 349 4.33 -11.11 -9.56
N LEU A 350 4.56 -11.27 -8.25
CA LEU A 350 3.77 -12.12 -7.34
C LEU A 350 2.95 -11.31 -6.30
N LEU A 351 3.06 -9.97 -6.30
CA LEU A 351 2.20 -9.08 -5.50
C LEU A 351 0.76 -8.98 -6.05
N SER A 352 0.49 -9.50 -7.26
CA SER A 352 -0.83 -9.56 -7.89
C SER A 352 -1.00 -10.91 -8.62
N GLN A 353 -2.21 -11.42 -8.84
CA GLN A 353 -3.53 -10.85 -8.50
C GLN A 353 -3.86 -10.92 -7.01
N TYR A 354 -4.88 -10.16 -6.59
CA TYR A 354 -5.22 -9.90 -5.19
C TYR A 354 -6.39 -10.79 -4.75
N ILE A 355 -6.29 -11.49 -3.61
CA ILE A 355 -7.41 -12.29 -3.08
C ILE A 355 -8.53 -11.38 -2.56
N TYR A 356 -9.78 -11.68 -2.92
CA TYR A 356 -10.96 -10.85 -2.64
C TYR A 356 -12.09 -11.61 -1.91
N GLN A 357 -11.77 -12.75 -1.31
CA GLN A 357 -12.65 -13.49 -0.40
C GLN A 357 -12.20 -13.42 1.05
N ASP A 358 -13.16 -13.45 1.96
CA ASP A 358 -12.94 -13.68 3.38
C ASP A 358 -12.49 -15.13 3.65
N VAL A 359 -12.09 -15.41 4.89
CA VAL A 359 -11.60 -16.73 5.31
C VAL A 359 -12.69 -17.82 5.31
N ASP A 360 -13.97 -17.44 5.29
CA ASP A 360 -15.10 -18.35 5.10
C ASP A 360 -15.57 -18.48 3.64
N GLY A 361 -14.68 -18.18 2.69
CA GLY A 361 -14.86 -18.38 1.24
C GLY A 361 -15.76 -17.35 0.55
N LYS A 362 -16.34 -16.41 1.30
CA LYS A 362 -17.29 -15.44 0.74
C LYS A 362 -16.60 -14.29 0.04
N TYR A 363 -17.13 -13.88 -1.10
CA TYR A 363 -16.67 -12.70 -1.86
C TYR A 363 -17.87 -11.87 -2.35
N PHE A 364 -17.64 -10.59 -2.63
CA PHE A 364 -18.66 -9.70 -3.20
C PHE A 364 -18.56 -9.72 -4.73
N GLY A 365 -19.59 -10.23 -5.40
CA GLY A 365 -19.62 -10.49 -6.85
C GLY A 365 -19.87 -9.25 -7.70
N MET A 366 -19.60 -9.37 -9.00
CA MET A 366 -19.80 -8.29 -9.98
C MET A 366 -21.30 -7.96 -10.22
N ASP A 367 -22.21 -8.81 -9.75
CA ASP A 367 -23.67 -8.61 -9.75
C ASP A 367 -24.20 -7.88 -8.51
N GLY A 368 -23.31 -7.42 -7.62
CA GLY A 368 -23.65 -6.74 -6.37
C GLY A 368 -24.16 -7.66 -5.26
N LYS A 369 -23.97 -8.98 -5.35
CA LYS A 369 -24.38 -9.96 -4.33
C LYS A 369 -23.17 -10.58 -3.63
N VAL A 370 -23.43 -11.24 -2.49
CA VAL A 370 -22.42 -12.09 -1.83
C VAL A 370 -22.50 -13.50 -2.45
N HIS A 371 -21.35 -14.03 -2.84
CA HIS A 371 -21.16 -15.39 -3.35
C HIS A 371 -20.13 -16.13 -2.48
N GLU A 372 -19.93 -17.42 -2.75
CA GLU A 372 -18.99 -18.27 -2.01
C GLU A 372 -18.13 -19.09 -2.99
N ALA A 373 -16.83 -19.17 -2.73
CA ALA A 373 -15.86 -19.90 -3.55
C ALA A 373 -15.60 -21.30 -2.98
N ALA A 374 -16.24 -22.31 -3.56
CA ALA A 374 -16.02 -23.70 -3.19
C ALA A 374 -14.74 -24.26 -3.83
N ASP A 375 -13.78 -24.68 -3.01
CA ASP A 375 -12.52 -25.32 -3.39
C ASP A 375 -11.58 -24.47 -4.27
N TYR A 376 -11.54 -23.14 -4.06
CA TYR A 376 -10.51 -22.22 -4.62
C TYR A 376 -10.39 -20.91 -3.83
N ASP A 377 -9.31 -20.17 -4.09
CA ASP A 377 -9.19 -18.76 -3.67
C ASP A 377 -9.76 -17.83 -4.77
N PHE A 378 -10.74 -16.99 -4.44
CA PHE A 378 -11.30 -16.02 -5.38
C PHE A 378 -10.45 -14.73 -5.51
N TYR A 379 -10.12 -14.37 -6.74
CA TYR A 379 -9.31 -13.21 -7.11
C TYR A 379 -10.16 -12.14 -7.82
N GLY A 380 -10.25 -10.95 -7.23
CA GLY A 380 -11.20 -9.90 -7.64
C GLY A 380 -10.70 -8.93 -8.70
N SER A 381 -9.38 -8.86 -8.89
CA SER A 381 -8.70 -7.90 -9.78
C SER A 381 -7.89 -8.65 -10.85
N PHE A 382 -7.92 -8.17 -12.08
CA PHE A 382 -7.10 -8.64 -13.20
C PHE A 382 -6.73 -7.47 -14.12
N SER A 383 -5.42 -7.20 -14.27
CA SER A 383 -4.89 -6.14 -15.15
C SER A 383 -4.67 -6.67 -16.58
N CYS A 384 -5.72 -7.25 -17.17
CA CYS A 384 -5.62 -8.14 -18.33
C CYS A 384 -4.90 -7.56 -19.55
N TRP A 385 -4.89 -6.23 -19.77
CA TRP A 385 -4.21 -5.63 -20.94
C TRP A 385 -2.68 -5.71 -20.87
N ASP A 386 -2.13 -5.72 -19.66
CA ASP A 386 -0.70 -5.87 -19.39
C ASP A 386 -0.34 -7.34 -19.16
N THR A 387 -1.07 -8.00 -18.26
CA THR A 387 -0.61 -9.21 -17.58
C THR A 387 -0.64 -10.45 -18.49
N TYR A 388 -1.47 -10.46 -19.53
CA TYR A 388 -1.51 -11.56 -20.51
C TYR A 388 -0.19 -11.74 -21.27
N ARG A 389 0.64 -10.68 -21.36
CA ARG A 389 1.85 -10.63 -22.18
C ARG A 389 3.03 -11.36 -21.56
N SER A 390 3.10 -11.40 -20.22
CA SER A 390 4.27 -11.87 -19.49
C SER A 390 3.95 -12.44 -18.10
N GLN A 391 3.12 -11.77 -17.29
CA GLN A 391 2.82 -12.22 -15.92
C GLN A 391 2.02 -13.55 -15.93
N HIS A 392 0.91 -13.64 -16.67
CA HIS A 392 0.15 -14.89 -16.75
C HIS A 392 0.98 -16.04 -17.39
N PRO A 393 1.75 -15.83 -18.47
CA PRO A 393 2.73 -16.80 -18.96
C PRO A 393 3.81 -17.21 -17.94
N LEU A 394 4.27 -16.31 -17.07
CA LEU A 394 5.21 -16.65 -15.98
C LEU A 394 4.53 -17.48 -14.90
N LEU A 395 3.29 -17.14 -14.53
CA LEU A 395 2.52 -17.82 -13.49
C LEU A 395 2.22 -19.30 -13.83
N THR A 396 2.10 -19.67 -15.11
CA THR A 396 1.99 -21.10 -15.50
C THR A 396 3.27 -21.91 -15.26
N ILE A 397 4.40 -21.25 -15.02
CA ILE A 397 5.70 -21.87 -14.73
C ILE A 397 5.98 -21.87 -13.22
N VAL A 398 5.83 -20.71 -12.55
CA VAL A 398 6.24 -20.54 -11.14
C VAL A 398 5.15 -20.83 -10.11
N ALA A 399 3.87 -20.67 -10.48
CA ALA A 399 2.72 -20.86 -9.60
C ALA A 399 1.51 -21.50 -10.32
N PRO A 400 1.68 -22.63 -11.06
CA PRO A 400 0.60 -23.27 -11.80
C PRO A 400 -0.60 -23.66 -10.93
N GLU A 401 -0.40 -23.90 -9.63
CA GLU A 401 -1.48 -24.11 -8.66
C GLU A 401 -2.44 -22.90 -8.59
N ARG A 402 -1.92 -21.66 -8.60
CA ARG A 402 -2.71 -20.42 -8.56
C ARG A 402 -3.42 -20.13 -9.87
N VAL A 403 -2.93 -20.65 -10.99
CA VAL A 403 -3.57 -20.47 -12.30
C VAL A 403 -4.98 -21.08 -12.31
N ASN A 404 -5.20 -22.18 -11.60
CA ASN A 404 -6.54 -22.76 -11.44
C ASN A 404 -7.48 -21.85 -10.64
N ASP A 405 -6.99 -21.26 -9.55
CA ASP A 405 -7.74 -20.29 -8.73
C ASP A 405 -8.12 -19.04 -9.55
N PHE A 406 -7.17 -18.51 -10.34
CA PHE A 406 -7.40 -17.39 -11.25
C PHE A 406 -8.44 -17.73 -12.34
N LEU A 407 -8.37 -18.91 -12.95
CA LEU A 407 -9.33 -19.34 -13.98
C LEU A 407 -10.75 -19.52 -13.42
N LYS A 408 -10.90 -20.15 -12.25
CA LYS A 408 -12.20 -20.25 -11.54
C LYS A 408 -12.76 -18.86 -11.16
N SER A 409 -11.88 -17.94 -10.76
CA SER A 409 -12.26 -16.55 -10.48
C SER A 409 -12.74 -15.81 -11.74
N ILE A 410 -12.10 -16.05 -12.89
CA ILE A 410 -12.53 -15.53 -14.19
C ILE A 410 -13.88 -16.13 -14.59
N GLU A 411 -14.09 -17.44 -14.43
CA GLU A 411 -15.37 -18.11 -14.69
C GLU A 411 -16.50 -17.53 -13.82
N ALA A 412 -16.25 -17.35 -12.52
CA ALA A 412 -17.19 -16.70 -11.60
C ALA A 412 -17.51 -15.27 -12.05
N LYS A 413 -16.53 -14.47 -12.46
CA LYS A 413 -16.75 -13.11 -12.99
C LYS A 413 -17.55 -13.12 -14.30
N ILE A 414 -17.35 -14.09 -15.20
CA ILE A 414 -18.17 -14.26 -16.42
C ILE A 414 -19.62 -14.59 -16.03
N ARG A 415 -19.83 -15.49 -15.06
CA ARG A 415 -21.16 -15.87 -14.57
C ARG A 415 -21.89 -14.69 -13.91
N ASP A 416 -21.18 -13.90 -13.11
CA ASP A 416 -21.76 -12.83 -12.31
C ASP A 416 -21.94 -11.52 -13.11
N PHE A 417 -21.07 -11.23 -14.09
CA PHE A 417 -21.11 -10.01 -14.92
C PHE A 417 -21.67 -10.21 -16.34
N GLY A 418 -21.63 -11.44 -16.87
CA GLY A 418 -22.03 -11.78 -18.24
C GLY A 418 -20.94 -11.62 -19.32
N TRP A 419 -19.72 -11.19 -18.96
CA TRP A 419 -18.62 -10.99 -19.91
C TRP A 419 -17.25 -11.31 -19.30
N LEU A 420 -16.24 -11.52 -20.15
CA LEU A 420 -14.85 -11.75 -19.75
C LEU A 420 -14.29 -10.50 -19.04
N PRO A 421 -13.42 -10.66 -18.02
CA PRO A 421 -12.77 -9.51 -17.40
C PRO A 421 -11.73 -8.90 -18.33
N ALA A 422 -11.92 -7.62 -18.63
CA ALA A 422 -10.90 -6.75 -19.18
C ALA A 422 -10.04 -6.19 -18.02
N GLN A 423 -9.80 -4.88 -17.99
CA GLN A 423 -9.02 -4.20 -16.94
C GLN A 423 -9.86 -3.99 -15.66
N HIS A 424 -10.08 -5.04 -14.87
CA HIS A 424 -10.98 -5.00 -13.70
C HIS A 424 -10.18 -4.90 -12.39
N PHE A 425 -10.59 -4.01 -11.49
CA PHE A 425 -10.07 -3.94 -10.12
C PHE A 425 -11.23 -4.07 -9.13
N ALA A 426 -11.01 -4.80 -8.04
CA ALA A 426 -11.95 -4.94 -6.92
C ALA A 426 -13.38 -5.38 -7.30
N ASN A 427 -13.51 -6.28 -8.29
CA ASN A 427 -14.80 -6.66 -8.88
C ASN A 427 -15.65 -5.51 -9.46
N ILE A 428 -15.07 -4.33 -9.70
CA ILE A 428 -15.73 -3.21 -10.36
C ILE A 428 -15.31 -3.20 -11.83
N TYR A 429 -16.30 -3.17 -12.73
CA TYR A 429 -16.06 -2.88 -14.15
C TYR A 429 -15.69 -1.40 -14.31
N ARG A 430 -14.62 -1.13 -15.07
CA ARG A 430 -14.26 0.21 -15.52
C ARG A 430 -13.83 0.14 -16.97
N GLU A 431 -14.30 1.08 -17.79
CA GLU A 431 -13.82 1.24 -19.16
C GLU A 431 -12.35 1.70 -19.11
N SER A 432 -11.42 0.76 -19.35
CA SER A 432 -9.99 1.02 -19.28
C SER A 432 -9.24 0.04 -20.20
N MET A 433 -8.27 0.59 -20.92
CA MET A 433 -7.50 -0.11 -21.96
C MET A 433 -8.41 -0.71 -23.07
N VAL A 434 -7.99 -1.79 -23.72
CA VAL A 434 -8.71 -2.44 -24.84
C VAL A 434 -8.53 -3.96 -24.81
N GLY A 435 -9.50 -4.72 -25.30
CA GLY A 435 -9.47 -6.19 -25.38
C GLY A 435 -10.78 -6.75 -25.90
#